data_AF-A0A2R6I973-F1
#
_entry.id   AF-A0A2R6I973-F1
#
_cell.length_a   1.000
_cell.length_b   1.000
_cell.length_c   1.000
_cell.angle_alpha   90.00
_cell.angle_beta   90.00
_cell.angle_gamma   90.00
#
_symmetry.space_group_name_H-M   'P 1'
#
loop_
_entity.id
_entity.type
_entity.pdbx_description
1 polymer ?
#
loop_
_entity_poly.entity_id
_entity_poly.type
_entity_poly.pdbx_seq_one_letter_code
_entity_poly.pdbx_strand_id
1 'polypeptide(L)'
;MPAKVTATVSENVRRAAFPVLEAVADYTNENYGTDLYVESATRPVEFVGRIGVSGAEFERFLIDDLGFEVDPVASRKYREADDERGYEEGSFRLLPDPSDDDPRKQLHVRIYDGDTIPGAETGYVLVHAHWEYRWDTDPRKHYRGIEWDAERGVQMTRRLLDVNGADHDPTEGGTDGADGGGDATDGPIA
;
A
#
# COMPACT_ATOMS: atom_id res chain seq x y z
N MET A 1 11.77 -5.05 28.39
CA MET A 1 12.74 -4.74 27.32
C MET A 1 11.97 -4.78 26.02
N PRO A 2 11.97 -3.73 25.18
CA PRO A 2 11.26 -3.80 23.92
C PRO A 2 11.94 -4.84 23.04
N ALA A 3 11.17 -5.79 22.51
CA ALA A 3 11.66 -6.73 21.53
C ALA A 3 12.10 -5.93 20.30
N LYS A 4 13.34 -6.11 19.85
CA LYS A 4 13.74 -5.60 18.54
C LYS A 4 12.99 -6.42 17.51
N VAL A 5 11.99 -5.82 16.87
CA VAL A 5 11.32 -6.42 15.72
C VAL A 5 12.36 -6.51 14.61
N THR A 6 12.69 -7.73 14.23
CA THR A 6 13.52 -8.02 13.06
C THR A 6 12.66 -7.84 11.82
N ALA A 7 13.02 -6.86 10.98
CA ALA A 7 12.54 -6.77 9.61
C ALA A 7 12.51 -8.16 8.95
N THR A 8 11.44 -8.47 8.23
CA THR A 8 11.29 -9.79 7.62
C THR A 8 12.39 -10.02 6.57
N VAL A 9 12.68 -11.29 6.24
CA VAL A 9 13.73 -11.62 5.25
C VAL A 9 13.44 -10.96 3.89
N SER A 10 12.16 -10.85 3.51
CA SER A 10 11.68 -10.15 2.32
C SER A 10 11.97 -8.65 2.37
N GLU A 11 11.68 -8.00 3.50
CA GLU A 11 11.91 -6.57 3.70
C GLU A 11 13.41 -6.21 3.63
N ASN A 12 14.28 -7.04 4.22
CA ASN A 12 15.73 -6.87 4.13
C ASN A 12 16.26 -7.04 2.70
N VAL A 13 15.73 -8.01 1.94
CA VAL A 13 16.08 -8.20 0.52
C VAL A 13 15.65 -6.98 -0.30
N ARG A 14 14.45 -6.45 -0.07
CA ARG A 14 13.97 -5.23 -0.75
C ARG A 14 14.86 -4.03 -0.39
N ARG A 15 15.13 -3.77 0.89
CA ARG A 15 16.02 -2.68 1.32
C ARG A 15 17.42 -2.76 0.70
N ALA A 16 17.92 -3.96 0.42
CA ALA A 16 19.23 -4.15 -0.22
C ALA A 16 19.20 -4.09 -1.76
N ALA A 17 18.17 -4.63 -2.41
CA ALA A 17 18.09 -4.73 -3.87
C ALA A 17 17.65 -3.41 -4.53
N PHE A 18 16.76 -2.66 -3.87
CA PHE A 18 16.15 -1.45 -4.43
C PHE A 18 17.14 -0.33 -4.73
N PRO A 19 18.13 0.00 -3.88
CA PRO A 19 19.15 1.01 -4.21
C PRO A 19 19.97 0.65 -5.45
N VAL A 20 20.15 -0.65 -5.74
CA VAL A 20 20.86 -1.10 -6.95
C VAL A 20 19.98 -0.95 -8.17
N LEU A 21 18.71 -1.34 -8.08
CA LEU A 21 17.72 -1.10 -9.14
C LEU A 21 17.55 0.40 -9.41
N GLU A 22 17.67 1.22 -8.36
CA GLU A 22 17.66 2.68 -8.42
C GLU A 22 18.78 3.22 -9.28
N ALA A 23 20.01 2.85 -8.95
CA ALA A 23 21.18 3.28 -9.71
C ALA A 23 21.12 2.86 -11.19
N VAL A 24 20.55 1.68 -11.49
CA VAL A 24 20.38 1.21 -12.88
C VAL A 24 19.30 2.01 -13.61
N ALA A 25 18.17 2.27 -12.96
CA ALA A 25 17.08 3.04 -13.53
C ALA A 25 17.50 4.49 -13.77
N ASP A 26 18.17 5.12 -12.81
CA ASP A 26 18.72 6.47 -12.92
C ASP A 26 19.73 6.56 -14.07
N TYR A 27 20.70 5.65 -14.12
CA TYR A 27 21.65 5.58 -15.24
C TYR A 27 20.93 5.46 -16.57
N THR A 28 19.88 4.63 -16.64
CA THR A 28 19.17 4.40 -17.90
C THR A 28 18.33 5.62 -18.30
N ASN A 29 17.68 6.29 -17.35
CA ASN A 29 16.93 7.51 -17.56
C ASN A 29 17.84 8.63 -18.07
N GLU A 30 18.98 8.82 -17.42
CA GLU A 30 19.97 9.85 -17.78
C GLU A 30 20.60 9.62 -19.16
N ASN A 31 20.94 8.37 -19.50
CA ASN A 31 21.72 8.06 -20.70
C ASN A 31 20.88 7.71 -21.92
N TYR A 32 19.63 7.25 -21.72
CA TYR A 32 18.77 6.78 -22.80
C TYR A 32 17.41 7.48 -22.85
N GLY A 33 17.16 8.47 -21.99
CA GLY A 33 15.91 9.23 -21.99
C GLY A 33 14.69 8.35 -21.67
N THR A 34 14.86 7.38 -20.76
CA THR A 34 13.76 6.53 -20.29
C THR A 34 13.03 7.15 -19.11
N ASP A 35 11.80 6.67 -18.85
CA ASP A 35 11.02 6.97 -17.63
C ASP A 35 10.91 5.70 -16.77
N LEU A 36 11.96 5.36 -16.04
CA LEU A 36 12.01 4.24 -15.09
C LEU A 36 11.94 4.82 -13.67
N TYR A 37 10.85 4.57 -12.93
CA TYR A 37 10.68 5.06 -11.56
C TYR A 37 11.11 4.02 -10.53
N VAL A 38 11.86 4.43 -9.51
CA VAL A 38 12.35 3.52 -8.46
C VAL A 38 11.65 3.80 -7.14
N GLU A 39 11.47 5.07 -6.85
CA GLU A 39 10.69 5.60 -5.75
C GLU A 39 9.51 6.43 -6.29
N SER A 40 8.32 6.28 -5.73
CA SER A 40 7.18 7.13 -6.10
C SER A 40 6.18 7.31 -4.97
N ALA A 41 5.51 8.46 -4.95
CA ALA A 41 4.46 8.73 -3.98
C ALA A 41 3.25 7.80 -4.19
N THR A 42 2.73 7.25 -3.10
CA THR A 42 1.41 6.63 -3.06
C THR A 42 0.34 7.71 -3.06
N ARG A 43 -0.68 7.52 -3.87
CA ARG A 43 -1.76 8.50 -4.05
C ARG A 43 -2.89 8.24 -3.04
N PRO A 44 -3.56 9.30 -2.53
CA PRO A 44 -4.72 9.18 -1.63
C PRO A 44 -5.84 8.29 -2.18
N VAL A 45 -6.04 8.32 -3.49
CA VAL A 45 -7.03 7.52 -4.23
C VAL A 45 -6.80 5.99 -4.10
N GLU A 46 -5.61 5.58 -3.67
CA GLU A 46 -5.26 4.18 -3.42
C GLU A 46 -5.65 3.73 -2.01
N PHE A 47 -6.11 4.62 -1.14
CA PHE A 47 -6.36 4.32 0.26
C PHE A 47 -7.55 3.37 0.44
N VAL A 48 -7.27 2.22 1.05
CA VAL A 48 -8.26 1.21 1.41
C VAL A 48 -8.84 1.54 2.78
N GLY A 49 -7.97 1.71 3.77
CA GLY A 49 -8.38 2.04 5.13
C GLY A 49 -7.28 1.80 6.16
N ARG A 50 -7.60 2.20 7.40
CA ARG A 50 -6.82 1.90 8.59
C ARG A 50 -7.33 0.60 9.22
N ILE A 51 -6.42 -0.31 9.55
CA ILE A 51 -6.74 -1.61 10.16
C ILE A 51 -6.04 -1.70 11.52
N GLY A 52 -6.80 -1.93 12.58
CA GLY A 52 -6.34 -1.92 13.98
C GLY A 52 -5.57 -3.17 14.41
N VAL A 53 -4.51 -3.51 13.69
CA VAL A 53 -3.58 -4.62 14.00
C VAL A 53 -2.14 -4.21 13.68
N SER A 54 -1.16 -4.97 14.15
CA SER A 54 0.25 -4.74 13.76
C SER A 54 0.52 -5.13 12.31
N GLY A 55 1.57 -4.56 11.71
CA GLY A 55 2.00 -4.92 10.35
C GLY A 55 2.29 -6.41 10.17
N ALA A 56 2.93 -7.05 11.14
CA ALA A 56 3.22 -8.48 11.10
C ALA A 56 1.95 -9.37 11.25
N GLU A 57 0.93 -8.90 11.96
CA GLU A 57 -0.37 -9.59 12.00
C GLU A 57 -1.11 -9.43 10.67
N PHE A 58 -1.11 -8.22 10.10
CA PHE A 58 -1.79 -7.98 8.83
C PHE A 58 -1.10 -8.68 7.65
N GLU A 59 0.24 -8.72 7.61
CA GLU A 59 0.99 -9.48 6.61
C GLU A 59 0.62 -10.98 6.64
N ARG A 60 0.54 -11.57 7.84
CA ARG A 60 0.11 -12.97 7.99
C ARG A 60 -1.31 -13.18 7.50
N PHE A 61 -2.23 -12.28 7.86
CA PHE A 61 -3.60 -12.33 7.36
C PHE A 61 -3.67 -12.26 5.83
N LEU A 62 -2.91 -11.36 5.19
CA LEU A 62 -2.84 -11.28 3.72
C LEU A 62 -2.37 -12.62 3.10
N ILE A 63 -1.31 -13.22 3.64
CA ILE A 63 -0.69 -14.42 3.06
C ILE A 63 -1.51 -15.68 3.39
N ASP A 64 -1.78 -15.91 4.67
CA ASP A 64 -2.32 -17.16 5.18
C ASP A 64 -3.84 -17.27 4.94
N ASP A 65 -4.56 -16.15 5.04
CA ASP A 65 -6.03 -16.14 4.97
C ASP A 65 -6.56 -15.65 3.61
N LEU A 66 -5.90 -14.67 2.98
CA LEU A 66 -6.33 -14.10 1.70
C LEU A 66 -5.58 -14.64 0.48
N GLY A 67 -4.51 -15.42 0.68
CA GLY A 67 -3.74 -16.03 -0.41
C GLY A 67 -2.85 -15.06 -1.20
N PHE A 68 -2.51 -13.91 -0.62
CA PHE A 68 -1.53 -13.00 -1.23
C PHE A 68 -0.12 -13.60 -1.19
N GLU A 69 0.71 -13.15 -2.12
CA GLU A 69 2.14 -13.38 -2.12
C GLU A 69 2.87 -12.05 -1.92
N VAL A 70 4.07 -12.06 -1.34
CA VAL A 70 4.94 -10.88 -1.39
C VAL A 70 5.24 -10.55 -2.84
N ASP A 71 5.10 -9.28 -3.23
CA ASP A 71 5.52 -8.81 -4.55
C ASP A 71 7.00 -8.43 -4.51
N PRO A 72 7.91 -9.18 -5.16
CA PRO A 72 9.34 -8.90 -5.10
C PRO A 72 9.77 -7.70 -5.97
N VAL A 73 8.98 -7.27 -6.95
CA VAL A 73 9.42 -6.34 -8.00
C VAL A 73 8.39 -5.23 -8.19
N ALA A 74 8.18 -4.42 -7.15
CA ALA A 74 7.29 -3.25 -7.19
C ALA A 74 8.06 -2.00 -6.76
N SER A 75 7.91 -0.86 -7.44
CA SER A 75 8.57 0.41 -7.06
C SER A 75 8.41 0.71 -5.57
N ARG A 76 9.45 1.19 -4.89
CA ARG A 76 9.37 1.54 -3.47
C ARG A 76 8.44 2.74 -3.32
N LYS A 77 7.36 2.59 -2.56
CA LYS A 77 6.42 3.69 -2.36
C LYS A 77 6.64 4.41 -1.04
N TYR A 78 6.34 5.70 -1.04
CA TYR A 78 6.26 6.50 0.18
C TYR A 78 4.92 7.24 0.25
N ARG A 79 4.47 7.51 1.46
CA ARG A 79 3.40 8.46 1.76
C ARG A 79 4.04 9.74 2.28
N GLU A 80 3.52 10.88 1.84
CA GLU A 80 3.86 12.18 2.44
C GLU A 80 2.80 12.48 3.51
N ALA A 81 3.25 12.66 4.75
CA ALA A 81 2.42 13.11 5.87
C ALA A 81 3.24 14.11 6.68
N ASP A 82 2.69 15.29 6.94
CA ASP A 82 3.32 16.36 7.73
C ASP A 82 4.77 16.69 7.31
N ASP A 83 5.00 16.80 5.99
CA ASP A 83 6.32 17.04 5.36
C ASP A 83 7.37 15.93 5.57
N GLU A 84 6.97 14.78 6.12
CA GLU A 84 7.79 13.59 6.29
C GLU A 84 7.37 12.45 5.35
N ARG A 85 8.33 11.58 5.00
CA ARG A 85 8.10 10.41 4.16
C ARG A 85 8.01 9.15 5.01
N GLY A 86 6.82 8.54 5.06
CA GLY A 86 6.63 7.18 5.54
C GLY A 86 6.76 6.19 4.39
N TYR A 87 7.71 5.27 4.46
CA TYR A 87 7.92 4.27 3.41
C TYR A 87 7.00 3.06 3.60
N GLU A 88 6.67 2.39 2.50
CA GLU A 88 5.95 1.11 2.58
C GLU A 88 6.80 0.08 3.35
N GLU A 89 6.15 -0.70 4.21
CA GLU A 89 6.78 -1.79 4.96
C GLU A 89 6.51 -3.15 4.30
N GLY A 90 5.48 -3.23 3.46
CA GLY A 90 5.14 -4.44 2.72
C GLY A 90 4.45 -4.14 1.39
N SER A 91 4.73 -5.00 0.42
CA SER A 91 4.18 -4.99 -0.92
C SER A 91 3.76 -6.41 -1.27
N PHE A 92 2.47 -6.59 -1.58
CA PHE A 92 1.81 -7.88 -1.71
C PHE A 92 0.97 -7.89 -2.96
N ARG A 93 0.89 -9.03 -3.63
CA ARG A 93 0.05 -9.23 -4.79
C ARG A 93 -0.90 -10.40 -4.59
N LEU A 94 -2.09 -10.29 -5.13
CA LEU A 94 -3.01 -11.40 -5.34
C LEU A 94 -3.17 -11.61 -6.84
N LEU A 95 -2.94 -12.85 -7.28
CA LEU A 95 -3.10 -13.24 -8.67
C LEU A 95 -4.58 -13.14 -9.08
N PRO A 96 -4.85 -12.86 -10.36
CA PRO A 96 -6.22 -12.68 -10.84
C PRO A 96 -6.99 -13.99 -10.74
N ASP A 97 -8.27 -13.88 -10.38
CA ASP A 97 -9.18 -15.00 -10.46
C ASP A 97 -9.46 -15.32 -11.95
N PRO A 98 -9.77 -16.56 -12.33
CA PRO A 98 -10.16 -16.89 -13.71
C PRO A 98 -11.35 -16.08 -14.25
N SER A 99 -12.16 -15.48 -13.37
CA SER A 99 -13.27 -14.60 -13.74
C SER A 99 -12.88 -13.13 -13.98
N ASP A 100 -11.64 -12.74 -13.66
CA ASP A 100 -11.14 -11.41 -13.98
C ASP A 100 -11.00 -11.20 -15.50
N ASP A 101 -11.23 -9.96 -15.92
CA ASP A 101 -11.22 -9.51 -17.31
C ASP A 101 -9.82 -9.48 -17.96
N ASP A 102 -8.75 -9.39 -17.17
CA ASP A 102 -7.38 -9.41 -17.69
C ASP A 102 -6.45 -10.28 -16.80
N PRO A 103 -6.06 -11.49 -17.24
CA PRO A 103 -5.20 -12.40 -16.48
C PRO A 103 -3.74 -11.92 -16.35
N ARG A 104 -3.39 -10.82 -17.05
CA ARG A 104 -2.09 -10.17 -16.93
C ARG A 104 -2.04 -9.16 -15.79
N LYS A 105 -3.17 -8.87 -15.14
CA LYS A 105 -3.23 -7.95 -14.01
C LYS A 105 -3.26 -8.68 -12.66
N GLN A 106 -2.98 -7.94 -11.59
CA GLN A 106 -2.97 -8.39 -10.20
C GLN A 106 -3.55 -7.30 -9.30
N LEU A 107 -4.05 -7.73 -8.15
CA LEU A 107 -4.38 -6.82 -7.06
C LEU A 107 -3.11 -6.63 -6.25
N HIS A 108 -2.56 -5.41 -6.26
CA HIS A 108 -1.40 -5.06 -5.46
C HIS A 108 -1.85 -4.27 -4.23
N VAL A 109 -1.46 -4.75 -3.06
CA VAL A 109 -1.68 -4.15 -1.75
C VAL A 109 -0.34 -3.73 -1.17
N ARG A 110 -0.31 -2.52 -0.60
CA ARG A 110 0.81 -2.00 0.17
C ARG A 110 0.37 -1.62 1.55
N ILE A 111 1.29 -1.77 2.51
CA ILE A 111 1.05 -1.44 3.91
C ILE A 111 2.10 -0.44 4.37
N TYR A 112 1.65 0.50 5.19
CA TYR A 112 2.49 1.45 5.90
C TYR A 112 2.19 1.32 7.38
N ASP A 113 3.22 1.47 8.19
CA ASP A 113 3.03 1.75 9.60
C ASP A 113 2.36 3.12 9.77
N GLY A 114 1.65 3.31 10.87
CA GLY A 114 1.03 4.60 11.20
C GLY A 114 1.99 5.75 11.51
N ASP A 115 3.30 5.56 11.30
CA ASP A 115 4.39 6.48 11.62
C ASP A 115 5.39 6.54 10.45
N THR A 116 6.19 7.60 10.39
CA THR A 116 7.28 7.75 9.42
C THR A 116 8.51 6.95 9.83
N ILE A 117 8.63 6.59 11.11
CA ILE A 117 9.67 5.71 11.64
C ILE A 117 9.44 4.27 11.17
N PRO A 118 10.40 3.65 10.48
CA PRO A 118 10.23 2.28 10.01
C PRO A 118 10.11 1.25 11.14
N GLY A 119 9.14 0.34 11.02
CA GLY A 119 8.85 -0.71 12.01
C GLY A 119 8.22 -0.18 13.30
N ALA A 120 7.50 0.95 13.25
CA ALA A 120 6.87 1.54 14.40
C ALA A 120 5.60 0.77 14.81
N GLU A 121 5.57 0.31 16.06
CA GLU A 121 4.38 -0.32 16.65
C GLU A 121 3.33 0.73 17.02
N THR A 122 2.56 1.17 16.02
CA THR A 122 1.46 2.14 16.20
C THR A 122 0.13 1.48 16.57
N GLY A 123 0.05 0.16 16.51
CA GLY A 123 -1.17 -0.62 16.75
C GLY A 123 -2.16 -0.61 15.59
N TYR A 124 -1.77 -0.05 14.44
CA TYR A 124 -2.54 -0.10 13.21
C TYR A 124 -1.63 -0.08 11.99
N VAL A 125 -2.19 -0.46 10.84
CA VAL A 125 -1.57 -0.25 9.52
C VAL A 125 -2.47 0.58 8.62
N LEU A 126 -1.85 1.31 7.70
CA LEU A 126 -2.53 2.00 6.61
C LEU A 126 -2.38 1.15 5.35
N VAL A 127 -3.50 0.82 4.73
CA VAL A 127 -3.54 -0.08 3.58
C VAL A 127 -3.87 0.71 2.32
N HIS A 128 -3.07 0.50 1.28
CA HIS A 128 -3.31 1.05 -0.04
C HIS A 128 -3.36 -0.06 -1.09
N ALA A 129 -4.17 0.10 -2.13
CA ALA A 129 -4.31 -0.90 -3.17
C ALA A 129 -4.56 -0.32 -4.55
N HIS A 130 -4.16 -1.09 -5.57
CA HIS A 130 -4.59 -0.89 -6.95
C HIS A 130 -4.60 -2.18 -7.76
N TRP A 131 -5.32 -2.17 -8.87
CA TRP A 131 -5.28 -3.22 -9.89
C TRP A 131 -4.28 -2.84 -10.98
N GLU A 132 -3.24 -3.62 -11.21
CA GLU A 132 -2.15 -3.27 -12.13
C GLU A 132 -1.64 -4.47 -12.91
N TYR A 133 -0.79 -4.26 -13.92
CA TYR A 133 -0.10 -5.37 -14.60
C TYR A 133 0.78 -6.14 -13.63
N ARG A 134 0.87 -7.47 -13.78
CA ARG A 134 1.82 -8.29 -13.04
C ARG A 134 3.22 -8.10 -13.60
N TRP A 135 4.21 -8.03 -12.72
CA TRP A 135 5.61 -7.91 -13.14
C TRP A 135 6.09 -9.11 -13.97
N ASP A 136 5.52 -10.31 -13.77
CA ASP A 136 5.91 -11.54 -14.47
C ASP A 136 5.23 -11.70 -15.85
N THR A 137 4.29 -10.83 -16.21
CA THR A 137 3.62 -10.83 -17.51
C THR A 137 4.00 -9.61 -18.35
N ASP A 138 3.98 -8.41 -17.76
CA ASP A 138 4.26 -7.14 -18.42
C ASP A 138 5.17 -6.26 -17.52
N PRO A 139 6.44 -6.67 -17.25
CA PRO A 139 7.32 -6.04 -16.26
C PRO A 139 7.51 -4.54 -16.48
N ARG A 140 7.62 -4.12 -17.74
CA ARG A 140 7.78 -2.70 -18.10
C ARG A 140 6.52 -1.88 -17.77
N LYS A 141 5.33 -2.43 -17.96
CA LYS A 141 4.08 -1.71 -17.66
C LYS A 141 3.81 -1.65 -16.16
N HIS A 142 4.06 -2.76 -15.46
CA HIS A 142 4.04 -2.83 -14.00
C HIS A 142 4.97 -1.76 -13.40
N TYR A 143 6.26 -1.80 -13.78
CA TYR A 143 7.27 -0.90 -13.24
C TYR A 143 6.99 0.58 -13.53
N ARG A 144 6.33 0.89 -14.65
CA ARG A 144 5.98 2.26 -15.01
C ARG A 144 4.63 2.72 -14.46
N GLY A 145 3.89 1.87 -13.74
CA GLY A 145 2.53 2.17 -13.31
C GLY A 145 1.64 2.56 -14.49
N ILE A 146 1.63 1.77 -15.55
CA ILE A 146 0.80 2.01 -16.74
C ILE A 146 -0.54 1.26 -16.59
N GLU A 147 -1.65 1.96 -16.86
CA GLU A 147 -3.03 1.41 -16.84
C GLU A 147 -3.39 0.68 -15.52
N TRP A 148 -2.92 1.22 -14.40
CA TRP A 148 -3.36 0.79 -13.09
C TRP A 148 -4.70 1.46 -12.73
N ASP A 149 -5.48 0.78 -11.89
CA ASP A 149 -6.83 1.18 -11.49
C ASP A 149 -6.94 1.12 -9.97
N ALA A 150 -6.87 2.29 -9.35
CA ALA A 150 -6.96 2.45 -7.91
C ALA A 150 -8.34 2.06 -7.38
N GLU A 151 -9.39 2.54 -8.05
CA GLU A 151 -10.77 2.39 -7.61
C GLU A 151 -11.14 0.92 -7.54
N ARG A 152 -10.81 0.17 -8.61
CA ARG A 152 -11.00 -1.28 -8.63
C ARG A 152 -10.19 -1.97 -7.54
N GLY A 153 -8.91 -1.62 -7.38
CA GLY A 153 -8.07 -2.25 -6.36
C GLY A 153 -8.57 -2.01 -4.94
N VAL A 154 -9.01 -0.78 -4.64
CA VAL A 154 -9.62 -0.42 -3.35
C VAL A 154 -10.91 -1.20 -3.13
N GLN A 155 -11.82 -1.24 -4.11
CA GLN A 155 -13.08 -1.98 -4.00
C GLN A 155 -12.85 -3.48 -3.79
N MET A 156 -11.93 -4.09 -4.54
CA MET A 156 -11.57 -5.50 -4.40
C MET A 156 -11.00 -5.79 -3.01
N THR A 157 -10.08 -4.94 -2.52
CA THR A 157 -9.47 -5.12 -1.21
C THR A 157 -10.49 -4.97 -0.09
N ARG A 158 -11.32 -3.92 -0.10
CA ARG A 158 -12.38 -3.74 0.90
C ARG A 158 -13.34 -4.92 0.93
N ARG A 159 -13.75 -5.42 -0.25
CA ARG A 159 -14.59 -6.62 -0.34
C ARG A 159 -13.92 -7.85 0.27
N LEU A 160 -12.62 -8.05 0.04
CA LEU A 160 -11.88 -9.16 0.65
C LEU A 160 -11.82 -9.01 2.18
N LEU A 161 -11.60 -7.79 2.69
CA LEU A 161 -11.63 -7.51 4.12
C LEU A 161 -13.01 -7.79 4.72
N ASP A 162 -14.08 -7.28 4.11
CA ASP A 162 -15.47 -7.46 4.56
C ASP A 162 -15.87 -8.94 4.61
N VAL A 163 -15.57 -9.69 3.55
CA VAL A 163 -15.90 -11.13 3.45
C VAL A 163 -15.18 -11.94 4.53
N ASN A 164 -14.00 -11.51 4.96
CA ASN A 164 -13.20 -12.18 5.98
C ASN A 164 -13.34 -11.55 7.38
N GLY A 165 -14.27 -10.60 7.55
CA GLY A 165 -14.57 -9.98 8.85
C GLY A 165 -13.43 -9.10 9.40
N ALA A 166 -12.61 -8.52 8.54
CA ALA A 166 -11.56 -7.60 8.92
C ALA A 166 -12.08 -6.14 8.91
N ASP A 167 -12.22 -5.58 10.11
CA ASP A 167 -12.63 -4.18 10.30
C ASP A 167 -11.60 -3.22 9.69
N HIS A 168 -12.10 -2.21 8.95
CA HIS A 168 -11.27 -1.18 8.34
C HIS A 168 -11.98 0.17 8.36
N ASP A 169 -11.26 1.24 8.71
CA ASP A 169 -11.75 2.62 8.64
C ASP A 169 -11.28 3.25 7.31
N PRO A 170 -12.20 3.54 6.36
CA PRO A 170 -11.85 4.11 5.06
C PRO A 170 -11.53 5.62 5.12
N THR A 171 -11.60 6.26 6.29
CA THR A 171 -11.36 7.70 6.45
C THR A 171 -9.87 8.00 6.48
N GLU A 172 -9.37 8.70 5.46
CA GLU A 172 -7.97 9.15 5.47
C GLU A 172 -7.85 10.40 6.35
N GLY A 173 -7.27 10.23 7.55
CA GLY A 173 -7.13 11.27 8.56
C GLY A 173 -7.95 10.93 9.81
N GLY A 174 -7.26 10.42 10.84
CA GLY A 174 -7.89 10.13 12.11
C GLY A 174 -8.55 11.39 12.68
N THR A 175 -9.84 11.31 12.97
CA THR A 175 -10.47 12.27 13.88
C THR A 175 -10.00 11.95 15.28
N ASP A 176 -9.00 12.70 15.75
CA ASP A 176 -8.80 12.82 17.19
C ASP A 176 -10.03 13.54 17.78
N GLY A 177 -10.70 12.87 18.71
CA GLY A 177 -11.55 13.53 19.69
C GLY A 177 -13.06 13.41 19.45
N ALA A 178 -13.70 12.73 20.39
CA ALA A 178 -15.13 12.84 20.66
C ALA A 178 -15.57 14.30 20.84
N ASP A 179 -16.75 14.64 20.33
CA ASP A 179 -17.70 15.43 21.09
C ASP A 179 -19.13 15.02 20.74
N GLY A 180 -19.74 14.30 21.69
CA GLY A 180 -21.18 14.23 21.77
C GLY A 180 -21.70 15.56 22.30
N GLY A 181 -22.63 16.19 21.59
CA GLY A 181 -23.25 17.41 22.09
C GLY A 181 -24.25 18.02 21.13
N GLY A 182 -25.52 17.63 21.28
CA GLY A 182 -26.69 18.53 21.26
C GLY A 182 -26.90 19.48 20.07
N ASP A 183 -27.91 19.16 19.27
CA ASP A 183 -29.04 20.04 18.93
C ASP A 183 -28.90 21.54 19.27
N ALA A 184 -28.80 22.39 18.23
CA ALA A 184 -29.58 23.62 18.17
C ALA A 184 -29.56 24.22 16.74
N THR A 185 -30.78 24.40 16.24
CA THR A 185 -31.25 25.29 15.19
C THR A 185 -30.56 26.66 15.12
N ASP A 186 -30.26 27.17 13.92
CA ASP A 186 -30.95 28.36 13.40
C ASP A 186 -30.61 28.68 11.93
N GLY A 187 -31.60 29.26 11.25
CA GLY A 187 -31.72 29.48 9.81
C GLY A 187 -30.88 30.62 9.20
N PRO A 188 -31.26 31.07 7.98
CA PRO A 188 -30.31 31.50 6.95
C PRO A 188 -29.85 32.95 7.06
N ILE A 189 -28.65 33.17 6.52
CA ILE A 189 -28.03 34.49 6.32
C ILE A 189 -28.58 35.09 5.02
N ALA A 190 -29.19 36.27 5.14
CA ALA A 190 -29.44 37.36 4.18
C ALA A 190 -29.93 37.02 2.75
#